data_AF-A0A949GHZ8-F1
#
_entry.id   AF-A0A949GHZ8-F1
#
_cell.length_a   1.000
_cell.length_b   1.000
_cell.length_c   1.000
_cell.angle_alpha   90.00
_cell.angle_beta   90.00
_cell.angle_gamma   90.00
#
_symmetry.space_group_name_H-M   'P 1'
#
loop_
_entity.id
_entity.type
_entity.pdbx_description
1 polymer ?
#
loop_
_entity_poly.entity_id
_entity_poly.type
_entity_poly.pdbx_seq_one_letter_code
_entity_poly.pdbx_strand_id
1 'polypeptide(L)'
;ELLGVVSKSIYKFMSQMKSTNRASDVTIMVYSEFGRRVKGNASQGTDHGTSGPVFLIGDKVKGGFYGDQPSLTKLVDGDLAVTTDFRDIYGTILESVLKTPAEKILGNWSGRTNFLSA
;
A
#
# COMPACT_ATOMS: atom_id res chain seq x y z
N GLU A 1 -6.25 19.25 -1.54
CA GLU A 1 -6.94 19.36 -0.24
C GLU A 1 -7.11 18.00 0.47
N LEU A 2 -7.83 17.03 -0.13
CA LEU A 2 -8.13 15.73 0.50
C LEU A 2 -6.90 14.90 0.94
N LEU A 3 -5.88 14.75 0.09
CA LEU A 3 -4.66 14.03 0.46
C LEU A 3 -3.94 14.70 1.65
N GLY A 4 -4.01 16.03 1.73
CA GLY A 4 -3.47 16.78 2.87
C GLY A 4 -4.23 16.51 4.16
N VAL A 5 -5.55 16.31 4.09
CA VAL A 5 -6.36 15.91 5.26
C VAL A 5 -5.97 14.51 5.72
N VAL A 6 -5.87 13.53 4.81
CA VAL A 6 -5.44 12.16 5.13
C VAL A 6 -4.05 12.17 5.78
N SER A 7 -3.10 12.88 5.19
CA SER A 7 -1.73 13.02 5.71
C SER A 7 -1.71 13.59 7.13
N LYS A 8 -2.42 14.72 7.37
CA LYS A 8 -2.49 15.36 8.69
C LYS A 8 -3.14 14.45 9.74
N SER A 9 -4.21 13.73 9.37
CA SER A 9 -4.91 12.82 10.27
C SER A 9 -4.04 11.63 10.66
N ILE A 10 -3.36 11.00 9.71
CA ILE A 10 -2.41 9.89 9.97
C ILE A 10 -1.26 10.39 10.87
N TYR A 11 -0.68 11.55 10.55
CA TYR A 11 0.40 12.13 11.34
C TYR A 11 -0.03 12.38 12.80
N LYS A 12 -1.20 13.00 13.00
CA LYS A 12 -1.73 13.29 14.33
C LYS A 12 -1.97 12.01 15.13
N PHE A 13 -2.61 11.01 14.51
CA PHE A 13 -2.88 9.73 15.14
C PHE A 13 -1.58 9.01 15.54
N MET A 14 -0.61 8.89 14.63
CA MET A 14 0.67 8.24 14.94
C MET A 14 1.46 9.00 16.02
N SER A 15 1.40 10.33 16.05
CA SER A 15 2.02 11.15 17.10
C SER A 15 1.42 10.86 18.49
N GLN A 16 0.10 10.69 18.57
CA GLN A 16 -0.58 10.30 19.81
C GLN A 16 -0.20 8.89 20.25
N MET A 17 -0.15 7.92 19.31
CA MET A 17 0.29 6.56 19.63
C MET A 17 1.74 6.52 20.15
N LYS A 18 2.62 7.39 19.63
CA LYS A 18 3.99 7.53 20.14
C LYS A 18 4.03 8.05 21.57
N SER A 19 3.17 9.02 21.92
CA SER A 19 3.08 9.55 23.29
C SER A 19 2.59 8.54 24.33
N THR A 20 1.96 7.44 23.91
CA THR A 20 1.44 6.38 24.80
C THR A 20 2.30 5.12 24.83
N ASN A 21 3.46 5.11 24.15
CA ASN A 21 4.31 3.93 23.95
C ASN A 21 3.59 2.75 23.24
N ARG A 22 2.54 3.03 22.47
CA ARG A 22 1.72 2.03 21.74
C ARG A 22 1.94 2.08 20.22
N ALA A 23 2.86 2.91 19.74
CA ALA A 23 3.11 3.07 18.31
C ALA A 23 3.62 1.79 17.63
N SER A 24 4.30 0.90 18.36
CA SER A 24 4.75 -0.42 17.89
C SER A 24 3.61 -1.43 17.69
N ASP A 25 2.42 -1.12 18.19
CA ASP A 25 1.25 -2.01 18.15
C ASP A 25 0.35 -1.70 16.95
N VAL A 26 0.66 -0.64 16.20
CA VAL A 26 -0.16 -0.16 15.08
C VAL A 26 0.63 -0.17 13.78
N THR A 27 0.00 -0.71 12.74
CA THR A 27 0.43 -0.57 11.34
C THR A 27 -0.75 -0.06 10.54
N ILE A 28 -0.54 1.02 9.79
CA ILE A 28 -1.54 1.62 8.92
C ILE A 28 -1.21 1.24 7.49
N MET A 29 -2.20 0.71 6.78
CA MET A 29 -2.15 0.48 5.34
C MET A 29 -3.15 1.40 4.65
N VAL A 30 -2.67 2.22 3.72
CA VAL A 30 -3.50 3.04 2.84
C VAL A 30 -3.53 2.42 1.46
N TYR A 31 -4.72 2.05 1.02
CA TYR A 31 -4.99 1.36 -0.23
C TYR A 31 -6.18 2.01 -0.93
N SER A 32 -6.23 1.91 -2.25
CA SER A 32 -7.38 2.28 -3.07
C SER A 32 -7.73 1.12 -4.00
N GLU A 33 -9.02 0.87 -4.19
CA GLU A 33 -9.51 -0.20 -5.06
C GLU A 33 -9.24 0.05 -6.55
N PHE A 34 -8.92 1.29 -6.92
CA PHE A 34 -8.54 1.66 -8.28
C PHE A 34 -7.26 2.49 -8.29
N GLY A 35 -6.43 2.19 -9.29
CA GLY A 35 -5.35 3.05 -9.75
C GLY A 35 -5.84 4.14 -10.68
N ARG A 36 -4.89 4.83 -11.33
CA ARG A 36 -5.16 5.89 -12.31
C ARG A 36 -4.44 5.59 -13.62
N ARG A 37 -5.10 5.86 -14.75
CA ARG A 37 -4.45 5.77 -16.07
C ARG A 37 -3.46 6.90 -16.30
N VAL A 38 -2.43 6.61 -17.09
CA VAL A 38 -1.41 7.60 -17.48
C VAL A 38 -2.00 8.68 -18.40
N LYS A 39 -2.86 8.26 -19.33
CA LYS A 39 -3.49 9.16 -20.30
C LYS A 39 -4.59 9.99 -19.61
N GLY A 40 -4.56 11.30 -19.84
CA GLY A 40 -5.63 12.19 -19.41
C GLY A 40 -6.94 11.93 -20.16
N ASN A 41 -8.07 12.11 -19.48
CA ASN A 41 -9.40 11.96 -20.07
C ASN A 41 -9.99 13.31 -20.54
N ALA A 42 -11.15 13.27 -21.20
CA ALA A 42 -11.80 14.45 -21.76
C ALA A 42 -12.22 15.49 -20.71
N SER A 43 -12.30 15.09 -19.44
CA SER A 43 -12.66 15.95 -18.32
C SER A 43 -11.45 16.57 -17.62
N GLN A 44 -10.27 16.57 -18.25
CA GLN A 44 -9.00 17.06 -17.67
C GLN A 44 -8.56 16.31 -16.41
N GLY A 45 -9.06 15.09 -16.21
CA GLY A 45 -8.62 14.16 -15.18
C GLY A 45 -7.92 12.96 -15.78
N THR A 46 -8.02 11.82 -15.10
CA THR A 46 -7.61 10.50 -15.61
C THR A 46 -8.76 9.52 -15.45
N ASP A 47 -8.70 8.37 -16.09
CA ASP A 47 -9.68 7.30 -15.84
C ASP A 47 -9.20 6.37 -14.73
N HIS A 48 -10.09 5.50 -14.27
CA HIS A 48 -9.73 4.41 -13.36
C HIS A 48 -8.74 3.50 -14.05
N GLY A 49 -7.74 3.04 -13.30
CA GLY A 49 -6.81 2.03 -13.73
C GLY A 49 -6.64 0.94 -12.69
N THR A 50 -5.78 -0.03 -13.00
CA THR A 50 -5.63 -1.26 -12.21
C THR A 50 -4.49 -1.21 -11.20
N SER A 51 -3.57 -0.25 -11.34
CA SER A 51 -2.35 -0.17 -10.54
C SER A 51 -2.21 1.18 -9.85
N GLY A 52 -1.88 1.17 -8.56
CA GLY A 52 -1.65 2.36 -7.75
C GLY A 52 -0.71 2.08 -6.57
N PRO A 53 -0.21 3.12 -5.90
CA PRO A 53 0.65 2.95 -4.74
C PRO A 53 -0.14 2.44 -3.53
N VAL A 54 0.52 1.62 -2.71
CA VAL A 54 0.04 1.25 -1.37
C VAL A 54 1.03 1.82 -0.35
N PHE A 55 0.53 2.52 0.67
CA PHE A 55 1.38 3.10 1.71
C PHE A 55 1.27 2.30 3.00
N LEU A 56 2.42 1.92 3.56
CA LEU A 56 2.54 1.27 4.86
C LEU A 56 3.21 2.23 5.82
N ILE A 57 2.62 2.43 7.00
CA ILE A 57 3.07 3.43 7.98
C ILE A 57 3.00 2.81 9.38
N GLY A 58 4.08 2.92 10.15
CA GLY A 58 4.17 2.42 11.52
C GLY A 58 5.62 2.33 11.98
N ASP A 59 5.85 2.20 13.30
CA ASP A 59 7.22 2.15 13.84
C ASP A 59 7.97 0.86 13.48
N LYS A 60 7.23 -0.23 13.22
CA LYS A 60 7.77 -1.50 12.71
C LYS A 60 7.90 -1.53 11.18
N VAL A 61 7.47 -0.49 10.47
CA VAL A 61 7.59 -0.43 9.02
C VAL A 61 9.00 0.07 8.67
N LYS A 62 9.74 -0.77 7.94
CA LYS A 62 10.98 -0.40 7.29
C LYS A 62 10.64 0.48 6.09
N GLY A 63 10.85 1.78 6.24
CA GLY A 63 10.59 2.75 5.17
C GLY A 63 11.42 2.47 3.92
N GLY A 64 10.90 2.87 2.77
CA GLY A 64 11.56 2.66 1.48
C GLY A 64 10.54 2.53 0.34
N PHE A 65 11.06 2.38 -0.88
CA PHE A 65 10.27 2.03 -2.05
C PHE A 65 10.38 0.51 -2.27
N TYR A 66 9.24 -0.16 -2.39
CA TYR A 66 9.17 -1.61 -2.60
C TYR A 66 8.50 -1.89 -3.94
N GLY A 67 9.09 -2.83 -4.70
CA GLY A 67 8.72 -3.09 -6.09
C GLY A 67 9.50 -2.23 -7.08
N ASP A 68 9.06 -2.25 -8.33
CA ASP A 68 9.66 -1.47 -9.42
C ASP A 68 8.83 -0.24 -9.76
N GLN A 69 9.51 0.81 -10.23
CA GLN A 69 8.85 1.96 -10.83
C GLN A 69 8.22 1.53 -12.17
N PRO A 70 6.89 1.59 -12.32
CA PRO A 70 6.25 1.17 -13.57
C PRO A 70 6.59 2.13 -14.71
N SER A 71 6.69 1.60 -15.92
CA SER A 71 6.86 2.39 -17.14
C SER A 71 5.61 3.20 -17.45
N LEU A 72 5.78 4.48 -17.80
CA LEU A 72 4.68 5.34 -18.24
C LEU A 72 4.32 5.16 -19.73
N THR A 73 5.05 4.30 -20.46
CA THR A 73 4.87 4.09 -21.91
C THR A 73 4.62 2.63 -22.29
N LYS A 74 5.11 1.67 -21.49
CA LYS A 74 4.82 0.23 -21.66
C LYS A 74 3.60 -0.15 -20.80
N LEU A 75 2.42 0.15 -21.32
CA LEU A 75 1.14 -0.04 -20.62
C LEU A 75 0.51 -1.40 -20.95
N VAL A 76 -0.29 -1.93 -20.04
CA VAL A 76 -1.14 -3.12 -20.24
C VAL A 76 -2.58 -2.64 -20.35
N ASP A 77 -3.19 -2.79 -21.53
CA ASP A 77 -4.56 -2.32 -21.81
C ASP A 77 -4.84 -0.84 -21.45
N GLY A 78 -3.78 -0.01 -21.51
CA GLY A 78 -3.82 1.42 -21.18
C GLY A 78 -3.54 1.74 -19.69
N ASP A 79 -3.34 0.72 -18.86
CA ASP A 79 -3.01 0.84 -17.44
C ASP A 79 -1.51 0.65 -17.18
N LEU A 80 -1.03 1.18 -16.05
CA LEU A 80 0.33 0.88 -15.58
C LEU A 80 0.44 -0.62 -15.29
N ALA A 81 1.52 -1.23 -15.79
CA ALA A 81 1.82 -2.63 -15.46
C ALA A 81 1.98 -2.80 -13.94
N VAL A 82 1.40 -3.87 -13.39
CA VAL A 82 1.56 -4.24 -11.99
C VAL A 82 3.01 -4.69 -11.78
N THR A 83 3.71 -4.04 -10.86
CA THR A 83 5.10 -4.39 -10.49
C THR A 83 5.19 -5.15 -9.17
N THR A 84 4.17 -5.03 -8.32
CA THR A 84 4.04 -5.73 -7.05
C THR A 84 2.61 -6.22 -6.93
N ASP A 85 2.42 -7.52 -6.76
CA ASP A 85 1.09 -8.07 -6.51
C ASP A 85 0.63 -7.70 -5.10
N PHE A 86 -0.58 -7.16 -4.96
CA PHE A 86 -1.09 -6.72 -3.65
C PHE A 86 -1.13 -7.88 -2.64
N ARG A 87 -1.26 -9.13 -3.10
CA ARG A 87 -1.27 -10.31 -2.23
C ARG A 87 0.05 -10.50 -1.50
N ASP A 88 1.17 -10.02 -2.03
CA ASP A 88 2.46 -10.05 -1.34
C ASP A 88 2.45 -9.16 -0.09
N ILE A 89 1.80 -8.00 -0.21
CA ILE A 89 1.61 -7.03 0.87
C ILE A 89 0.66 -7.63 1.91
N TYR A 90 -0.51 -8.11 1.48
CA TYR A 90 -1.51 -8.70 2.38
C TYR A 90 -0.99 -9.95 3.09
N GLY A 91 -0.22 -10.81 2.41
CA GLY A 91 0.40 -11.98 3.03
C GLY A 91 1.30 -11.58 4.20
N THR A 92 2.09 -10.52 4.02
CA THR A 92 2.95 -9.96 5.08
C THR A 92 2.11 -9.43 6.25
N ILE A 93 1.03 -8.67 5.98
CA ILE A 93 0.14 -8.13 7.01
C ILE A 93 -0.57 -9.25 7.79
N LEU A 94 -1.11 -10.24 7.09
CA LEU A 94 -1.83 -11.37 7.69
C LEU A 94 -0.95 -12.10 8.71
N GLU A 95 0.27 -12.44 8.33
CA GLU A 95 1.17 -13.23 9.18
C GLU A 95 1.83 -12.38 10.26
N SER A 96 2.32 -11.19 9.91
CA SER A 96 3.17 -10.40 10.81
C SER A 96 2.39 -9.50 11.75
N VAL A 97 1.23 -8.97 11.31
CA VAL A 97 0.39 -8.06 12.10
C VAL A 97 -0.80 -8.81 12.69
N LEU A 98 -1.58 -9.49 11.85
CA LEU A 98 -2.82 -10.16 12.27
C LEU A 98 -2.59 -11.57 12.86
N LYS A 99 -1.34 -12.06 12.84
CA LYS A 99 -0.94 -13.38 13.38
C LYS A 99 -1.83 -14.51 12.87
N THR A 100 -2.18 -14.44 11.59
CA THR A 100 -3.08 -15.38 10.91
C THR A 100 -2.36 -16.03 9.72
N PRO A 101 -2.49 -17.35 9.52
CA PRO A 101 -1.89 -18.01 8.37
C PRO A 101 -2.49 -17.49 7.06
N ALA A 102 -1.65 -16.94 6.18
CA ALA A 102 -2.11 -16.29 4.97
C ALA A 102 -2.76 -17.24 3.97
N GLU A 103 -2.37 -18.52 3.96
CA GLU A 103 -2.89 -19.56 3.07
C GLU A 103 -4.40 -19.81 3.27
N LYS A 104 -4.93 -19.51 4.46
CA LYS A 104 -6.38 -19.58 4.71
C LYS A 104 -7.18 -18.54 3.94
N ILE A 105 -6.54 -17.45 3.54
CA ILE A 105 -7.18 -16.30 2.87
C ILE A 105 -6.72 -16.18 1.41
N LEU A 106 -5.44 -16.43 1.15
CA LEU A 106 -4.79 -16.22 -0.15
C LEU A 106 -4.53 -17.54 -0.92
N GLY A 107 -4.95 -18.69 -0.37
CA GLY A 107 -4.74 -20.01 -0.98
C GLY A 107 -3.25 -20.33 -1.12
N ASN A 108 -2.84 -20.76 -2.32
CA ASN A 108 -1.45 -21.16 -2.58
C ASN A 108 -0.48 -19.98 -2.83
N TRP A 109 -0.89 -18.74 -2.53
CA TRP A 109 -0.05 -17.56 -2.75
C TRP A 109 1.05 -17.43 -1.69
N SER A 110 2.29 -17.60 -2.11
CA SER A 110 3.47 -17.62 -1.22
C SER A 110 4.25 -16.30 -1.15
N GLY A 111 3.96 -15.33 -2.02
CA GLY A 111 4.74 -14.08 -2.09
C GLY A 111 4.58 -13.21 -0.84
N ARG A 112 5.67 -12.57 -0.41
CA ARG A 112 5.73 -11.70 0.77
C ARG A 112 6.66 -10.52 0.50
N THR A 113 6.27 -9.35 0.97
CA THR A 113 7.10 -8.14 0.95
C THR A 113 7.83 -7.94 2.27
N ASN A 114 9.11 -7.59 2.22
CA ASN A 114 9.93 -7.44 3.42
C ASN A 114 9.89 -6.01 4.02
N PHE A 115 8.69 -5.44 4.21
CA PHE A 115 8.53 -4.08 4.74
C PHE A 115 8.36 -4.00 6.26
N LEU A 116 8.16 -5.10 6.98
CA LEU A 116 8.13 -5.10 8.45
C LEU A 116 9.48 -5.52 9.03
N SER A 117 9.90 -4.84 10.10
CA SER A 117 10.99 -5.33 10.95
C SER A 117 10.57 -6.63 11.64
N ALA A 118 11.53 -7.52 11.88
CA ALA A 118 11.33 -8.69 12.73
C ALA A 118 10.90 -8.29 14.15
#